data_AF-C7ZKX7-F1
#
_entry.id   AF-C7ZKX7-F1
#
_cell.length_a   1.000
_cell.length_b   1.000
_cell.length_c   1.000
_cell.angle_alpha   90.00
_cell.angle_beta   90.00
_cell.angle_gamma   90.00
#
_symmetry.space_group_name_H-M   'P 1'
#
loop_
_entity.id
_entity.type
_entity.pdbx_description
1 polymer ?
#
loop_
_entity_poly.entity_id
_entity_poly.type
_entity_poly.pdbx_seq_one_letter_code
_entity_poly.pdbx_strand_id
1 'polypeptide(L)'
;IERALNEASVVFESNSRLLKSYSDKNYNRAFNKAFTGFPKNADFNDGLSAPQPDFVEGLGVKEFHPLPIKDYVDGAVLHKDHPHSITLPHLAGEFKGPGKNLRHARLQSAYDGATLVHGRNQALDSLGEPAIAGHAKVTTFTTDGTNLNLFAHYAAPSEDGTTKYHQYPINSTILTNSLQDFKQGYRQLRNAQDCAREESYKLRDQLKEHWKARK
;
A
#
# COMPACT_ATOMS: atom_id res chain seq x y z
N ILE A 1 0.30 -9.56 21.92
CA ILE A 1 -0.77 -8.75 21.27
C ILE A 1 -1.98 -8.59 22.22
N GLU A 2 -2.47 -9.65 22.88
CA GLU A 2 -3.65 -9.57 23.78
C GLU A 2 -3.57 -8.55 24.94
N ARG A 3 -2.37 -8.21 25.41
CA ARG A 3 -2.15 -7.20 26.46
C ARG A 3 -1.82 -5.80 25.92
N ALA A 4 -1.88 -5.59 24.60
CA ALA A 4 -1.56 -4.30 24.00
C ALA A 4 -2.64 -3.26 24.35
N LEU A 5 -2.22 -2.13 24.89
CA LEU A 5 -3.12 -1.07 25.37
C LEU A 5 -3.71 -0.22 24.23
N ASN A 6 -3.08 -0.22 23.05
CA ASN A 6 -3.53 0.51 21.86
C ASN A 6 -2.96 -0.10 20.57
N GLU A 7 -3.41 0.41 19.42
CA GLU A 7 -2.98 -0.03 18.08
C GLU A 7 -1.47 0.19 17.86
N ALA A 8 -0.90 1.27 18.37
CA ALA A 8 0.54 1.51 18.27
C ALA A 8 1.37 0.41 18.97
N SER A 9 0.91 -0.09 20.12
CA SER A 9 1.52 -1.23 20.81
C SER A 9 1.37 -2.54 20.03
N VAL A 10 0.22 -2.75 19.37
CA VAL A 10 0.05 -3.90 18.46
C VAL A 10 1.06 -3.82 17.34
N VAL A 11 1.10 -2.68 16.62
CA VAL A 11 2.04 -2.42 15.53
C VAL A 11 3.47 -2.68 15.98
N PHE A 12 3.92 -2.15 17.12
CA PHE A 12 5.29 -2.36 17.61
C PHE A 12 5.63 -3.85 17.85
N GLU A 13 4.76 -4.56 18.57
CA GLU A 13 4.96 -5.98 18.90
C GLU A 13 4.87 -6.89 17.67
N SER A 14 3.92 -6.61 16.77
CA SER A 14 3.71 -7.42 15.56
C SER A 14 4.72 -7.10 14.46
N ASN A 15 5.15 -5.84 14.32
CA ASN A 15 6.07 -5.40 13.27
C ASN A 15 7.43 -6.10 13.39
N SER A 16 7.98 -6.22 14.61
CA SER A 16 9.28 -6.86 14.82
C SER A 16 9.28 -8.35 14.48
N ARG A 17 8.11 -9.00 14.49
CA ARG A 17 8.00 -10.45 14.31
C ARG A 17 7.39 -10.82 12.97
N LEU A 18 6.22 -10.30 12.62
CA LEU A 18 5.46 -10.67 11.41
C LEU A 18 6.07 -10.09 10.13
N LEU A 19 6.36 -8.80 10.12
CA LEU A 19 6.86 -8.12 8.93
C LEU A 19 8.32 -8.51 8.69
N LYS A 20 8.69 -8.73 7.42
CA LYS A 20 10.09 -8.81 6.97
C LYS A 20 10.75 -7.47 7.28
N SER A 21 12.06 -7.38 7.47
CA SER A 21 12.80 -6.11 7.48
C SER A 21 13.78 -6.11 6.32
N TYR A 22 13.88 -4.99 5.59
CA TYR A 22 14.86 -4.85 4.53
C TYR A 22 16.07 -4.06 5.05
N SER A 23 17.29 -4.53 4.74
CA SER A 23 18.53 -3.77 5.00
C SER A 23 18.74 -2.62 4.01
N ASP A 24 17.91 -2.58 2.98
CA ASP A 24 17.86 -1.59 1.92
C ASP A 24 17.39 -0.23 2.46
N LYS A 25 18.32 0.71 2.59
CA LYS A 25 18.06 2.06 3.13
C LYS A 25 17.16 2.91 2.23
N ASN A 26 16.92 2.47 0.99
CA ASN A 26 16.12 3.19 0.01
C ASN A 26 14.64 2.78 0.06
N TYR A 27 14.35 1.64 0.72
CA TYR A 27 13.01 1.10 0.90
C TYR A 27 12.53 1.33 2.33
N ASN A 28 11.66 2.32 2.50
CA ASN A 28 11.28 2.89 3.79
C ASN A 28 9.92 2.37 4.27
N ARG A 29 9.65 2.61 5.55
CA ARG A 29 8.38 2.33 6.22
C ARG A 29 7.85 3.58 6.88
N ALA A 30 6.53 3.74 6.83
CA ALA A 30 5.82 4.71 7.64
C ALA A 30 4.71 3.99 8.40
N PHE A 31 4.44 4.50 9.61
CA PHE A 31 3.42 3.96 10.48
C PHE A 31 2.49 5.09 10.89
N ASN A 32 1.18 4.82 10.86
CA ASN A 32 0.12 5.72 11.30
C ASN A 32 0.31 7.16 10.79
N LYS A 33 0.49 7.31 9.47
CA LYS A 33 0.78 8.61 8.85
C LYS A 33 -0.13 8.85 7.66
N ALA A 34 -0.88 9.95 7.73
CA ALA A 34 -1.81 10.34 6.68
C ALA A 34 -1.09 10.60 5.35
N PHE A 35 -1.74 10.22 4.25
CA PHE A 35 -1.28 10.45 2.89
C PHE A 35 -1.59 11.89 2.45
N THR A 36 -0.97 12.86 3.12
CA THR A 36 -1.20 14.29 2.91
C THR A 36 -0.82 14.81 1.52
N GLY A 37 -0.05 14.03 0.75
CA GLY A 37 0.26 14.31 -0.65
C GLY A 37 -0.77 13.79 -1.64
N PHE A 38 -1.78 13.03 -1.18
CA PHE A 38 -2.84 12.51 -2.05
C PHE A 38 -3.82 13.63 -2.48
N PRO A 39 -4.24 13.68 -3.76
CA PRO A 39 -5.18 14.68 -4.25
C PRO A 39 -6.52 14.63 -3.49
N LYS A 40 -6.99 15.82 -3.07
CA LYS A 40 -8.25 15.98 -2.34
C LYS A 40 -9.49 15.78 -3.21
N ASN A 41 -9.33 15.80 -4.53
CA ASN A 41 -10.39 15.72 -5.52
C ASN A 41 -10.37 14.42 -6.33
N ALA A 42 -9.73 13.36 -5.82
CA ALA A 42 -9.79 12.06 -6.47
C ALA A 42 -11.22 11.49 -6.42
N ASP A 43 -11.72 10.98 -7.53
CA ASP A 43 -13.14 10.64 -7.75
C ASP A 43 -13.77 9.68 -6.72
N PHE A 44 -12.96 8.90 -6.00
CA PHE A 44 -13.43 7.92 -5.02
C PHE A 44 -13.34 8.40 -3.56
N ASN A 45 -12.81 9.60 -3.33
CA ASN A 45 -12.56 10.09 -1.99
C ASN A 45 -13.73 10.88 -1.40
N ASP A 46 -14.73 11.32 -2.18
CA ASP A 46 -15.99 11.97 -1.75
C ASP A 46 -15.86 12.98 -0.58
N GLY A 47 -14.76 13.76 -0.52
CA GLY A 47 -14.51 14.72 0.56
C GLY A 47 -14.05 14.10 1.90
N LEU A 48 -13.74 12.80 1.92
CA LEU A 48 -13.11 12.12 3.04
C LEU A 48 -11.72 12.71 3.33
N SER A 49 -11.31 12.59 4.60
CA SER A 49 -9.92 12.86 5.01
C SER A 49 -8.96 11.93 4.29
N ALA A 50 -7.73 12.40 4.05
CA ALA A 50 -6.69 11.56 3.47
C ALA A 50 -6.54 10.23 4.22
N PRO A 51 -6.32 9.11 3.51
CA PRO A 51 -6.11 7.81 4.13
C PRO A 51 -4.89 7.85 5.04
N GLN A 52 -4.95 7.09 6.13
CA GLN A 52 -3.93 7.05 7.16
C GLN A 52 -3.75 5.60 7.61
N PRO A 53 -3.02 4.79 6.82
CA PRO A 53 -2.83 3.41 7.19
C PRO A 53 -1.92 3.29 8.40
N ASP A 54 -2.14 2.23 9.18
CA ASP A 54 -1.26 1.87 10.29
C ASP A 54 0.15 1.51 9.81
N PHE A 55 0.28 1.00 8.58
CA PHE A 55 1.53 0.64 7.95
C PHE A 55 1.53 0.88 6.44
N VAL A 56 2.64 1.39 5.93
CA VAL A 56 2.95 1.41 4.49
C VAL A 56 4.45 1.26 4.29
N GLU A 57 4.86 0.60 3.22
CA GLU A 57 6.26 0.53 2.83
C GLU A 57 6.48 0.73 1.33
N GLY A 58 7.60 1.34 0.97
CA GLY A 58 7.91 1.68 -0.41
C GLY A 58 9.19 2.49 -0.57
N LEU A 59 9.48 2.88 -1.80
CA LEU A 59 10.68 3.65 -2.13
C LEU A 59 10.58 5.10 -1.64
N GLY A 60 11.71 5.67 -1.23
CA GLY A 60 11.79 7.10 -0.96
C GLY A 60 11.75 7.94 -2.25
N VAL A 61 11.20 9.16 -2.18
CA VAL A 61 11.15 10.10 -3.32
C VAL A 61 12.49 10.33 -4.01
N LYS A 62 13.60 10.24 -3.24
CA LYS A 62 14.96 10.43 -3.77
C LYS A 62 15.35 9.39 -4.81
N GLU A 63 14.79 8.19 -4.77
CA GLU A 63 15.10 7.10 -5.69
C GLU A 63 14.71 7.39 -7.14
N PHE A 64 13.76 8.31 -7.33
CA PHE A 64 13.25 8.68 -8.65
C PHE A 64 14.16 9.68 -9.38
N HIS A 65 15.12 10.34 -8.72
CA HIS A 65 16.03 11.27 -9.40
C HIS A 65 16.77 10.59 -10.58
N PRO A 66 16.91 11.27 -11.73
CA PRO A 66 16.64 12.68 -11.98
C PRO A 66 15.20 13.00 -12.45
N LEU A 67 14.25 12.07 -12.35
CA LEU A 67 12.83 12.34 -12.62
C LEU A 67 12.23 13.15 -11.45
N PRO A 68 11.69 14.36 -11.68
CA PRO A 68 10.97 15.12 -10.65
C PRO A 68 9.58 14.51 -10.41
N ILE A 69 9.53 13.32 -9.79
CA ILE A 69 8.32 12.49 -9.71
C ILE A 69 7.12 13.23 -9.08
N LYS A 70 7.38 14.08 -8.08
CA LYS A 70 6.36 14.88 -7.39
C LYS A 70 5.61 15.86 -8.30
N ASP A 71 6.25 16.31 -9.37
CA ASP A 71 5.72 17.29 -10.32
C ASP A 71 5.23 16.58 -11.61
N TYR A 72 5.65 15.32 -11.81
CA TYR A 72 5.39 14.55 -13.03
C TYR A 72 4.21 13.57 -12.89
N VAL A 73 3.97 13.02 -11.70
CA VAL A 73 2.87 12.07 -11.44
C VAL A 73 2.09 12.54 -10.22
N ASP A 74 0.83 12.92 -10.43
CA ASP A 74 -0.05 13.30 -9.33
C ASP A 74 -0.35 12.11 -8.42
N GLY A 75 -0.43 12.37 -7.11
CA GLY A 75 -0.62 11.33 -6.09
C GLY A 75 0.56 10.36 -5.92
N ALA A 76 1.71 10.56 -6.58
CA ALA A 76 2.86 9.67 -6.46
C ALA A 76 3.51 9.69 -5.06
N VAL A 77 3.54 10.86 -4.43
CA VAL A 77 4.21 11.09 -3.14
C VAL A 77 3.17 11.08 -2.02
N LEU A 78 3.32 10.17 -1.05
CA LEU A 78 2.30 10.02 0.00
C LEU A 78 2.27 11.16 1.02
N HIS A 79 3.43 11.66 1.44
CA HIS A 79 3.54 12.66 2.50
C HIS A 79 4.06 13.96 1.92
N LYS A 80 3.18 14.96 1.84
CA LYS A 80 3.52 16.28 1.35
C LYS A 80 4.68 16.86 2.17
N ASP A 81 5.61 17.52 1.49
CA ASP A 81 6.75 18.25 2.07
C ASP A 81 7.75 17.41 2.89
N HIS A 82 7.70 16.08 2.83
CA HIS A 82 8.66 15.21 3.51
C HIS A 82 9.79 14.74 2.57
N PRO A 83 11.08 15.06 2.84
CA PRO A 83 12.20 14.76 1.93
C PRO A 83 12.51 13.26 1.77
N HIS A 84 11.92 12.43 2.62
CA HIS A 84 12.00 10.96 2.58
C HIS A 84 10.61 10.33 2.46
N SER A 85 9.65 11.04 1.86
CA SER A 85 8.30 10.49 1.66
C SER A 85 8.38 9.19 0.86
N ILE A 86 7.60 8.21 1.29
CA ILE A 86 7.30 7.01 0.49
C ILE A 86 6.58 7.46 -0.78
N THR A 87 6.94 6.84 -1.91
CA THR A 87 6.49 7.19 -3.26
C THR A 87 6.07 5.93 -4.01
N LEU A 88 4.88 5.95 -4.60
CA LEU A 88 4.27 4.86 -5.37
C LEU A 88 4.40 3.46 -4.71
N PRO A 89 4.01 3.29 -3.43
CA PRO A 89 4.11 1.99 -2.77
C PRO A 89 3.04 1.03 -3.27
N HIS A 90 3.30 -0.27 -3.09
CA HIS A 90 2.43 -1.35 -3.51
C HIS A 90 1.87 -2.18 -2.34
N LEU A 91 2.16 -1.79 -1.10
CA LEU A 91 1.67 -2.46 0.11
C LEU A 91 1.32 -1.47 1.21
N ALA A 92 0.13 -1.61 1.78
CA ALA A 92 -0.29 -0.98 3.04
C ALA A 92 -0.97 -1.99 3.97
N GLY A 93 -1.08 -1.66 5.25
CA GLY A 93 -1.58 -2.57 6.27
C GLY A 93 -2.34 -1.86 7.38
N GLU A 94 -3.41 -2.49 7.82
CA GLU A 94 -4.26 -2.08 8.93
C GLU A 94 -4.11 -3.04 10.10
N PHE A 95 -3.82 -2.51 11.28
CA PHE A 95 -3.72 -3.26 12.51
C PHE A 95 -4.91 -2.91 13.41
N LYS A 96 -5.44 -3.91 14.10
CA LYS A 96 -6.49 -3.70 15.09
C LYS A 96 -6.11 -4.32 16.41
N GLY A 97 -6.56 -3.66 17.48
CA GLY A 97 -6.47 -4.21 18.82
C GLY A 97 -7.32 -5.48 18.98
N PRO A 98 -7.01 -6.34 19.96
CA PRO A 98 -7.86 -7.47 20.33
C PRO A 98 -9.32 -7.02 20.55
N GLY A 99 -10.28 -7.75 19.95
CA GLY A 99 -11.72 -7.46 20.09
C GLY A 99 -12.24 -6.26 19.29
N LYS A 100 -11.39 -5.58 18.50
CA LYS A 100 -11.83 -4.51 17.59
C LYS A 100 -12.40 -5.06 16.28
N ASN A 101 -13.14 -4.21 15.57
CA ASN A 101 -13.92 -4.60 14.39
C ASN A 101 -13.08 -4.74 13.12
N LEU A 102 -12.80 -5.98 12.69
CA LEU A 102 -12.12 -6.28 11.41
C LEU A 102 -12.89 -5.77 10.18
N ARG A 103 -14.21 -5.55 10.25
CA ARG A 103 -14.96 -4.93 9.14
C ARG A 103 -14.53 -3.48 8.90
N HIS A 104 -14.20 -2.74 9.96
CA HIS A 104 -13.68 -1.38 9.82
C HIS A 104 -12.28 -1.40 9.20
N ALA A 105 -11.40 -2.30 9.66
CA ALA A 105 -10.08 -2.50 9.05
C ALA A 105 -10.17 -2.86 7.55
N ARG A 106 -11.13 -3.70 7.18
CA ARG A 106 -11.39 -4.04 5.78
C ARG A 106 -11.79 -2.81 4.95
N LEU A 107 -12.63 -1.94 5.49
CA LEU A 107 -13.04 -0.71 4.81
C LEU A 107 -11.87 0.29 4.68
N GLN A 108 -11.11 0.49 5.76
CA GLN A 108 -9.91 1.34 5.75
C GLN A 108 -8.89 0.84 4.72
N SER A 109 -8.56 -0.45 4.78
CA SER A 109 -7.65 -1.08 3.82
C SER A 109 -8.15 -1.11 2.37
N ALA A 110 -9.45 -0.96 2.14
CA ALA A 110 -10.01 -0.75 0.79
C ALA A 110 -9.72 0.67 0.30
N TYR A 111 -9.89 1.67 1.16
CA TYR A 111 -9.60 3.06 0.85
C TYR A 111 -8.09 3.32 0.65
N ASP A 112 -7.25 2.71 1.49
CA ASP A 112 -5.80 2.72 1.32
C ASP A 112 -5.39 2.08 -0.01
N GLY A 113 -5.95 0.90 -0.32
CA GLY A 113 -5.66 0.18 -1.55
C GLY A 113 -6.09 0.94 -2.80
N ALA A 114 -7.29 1.54 -2.80
CA ALA A 114 -7.76 2.40 -3.89
C ALA A 114 -6.80 3.58 -4.13
N THR A 115 -6.29 4.18 -3.05
CA THR A 115 -5.32 5.28 -3.09
C THR A 115 -3.99 4.86 -3.72
N LEU A 116 -3.47 3.70 -3.33
CA LEU A 116 -2.23 3.18 -3.92
C LEU A 116 -2.41 2.82 -5.41
N VAL A 117 -3.55 2.23 -5.77
CA VAL A 117 -3.89 1.94 -7.17
C VAL A 117 -4.00 3.24 -7.98
N HIS A 118 -4.60 4.29 -7.42
CA HIS A 118 -4.70 5.58 -8.10
C HIS A 118 -3.32 6.14 -8.46
N GLY A 119 -2.41 6.25 -7.48
CA GLY A 119 -1.05 6.75 -7.74
C GLY A 119 -0.29 5.88 -8.76
N ARG A 120 -0.42 4.55 -8.67
CA ARG A 120 0.16 3.63 -9.65
C ARG A 120 -0.40 3.86 -11.05
N ASN A 121 -1.71 4.08 -11.17
CA ASN A 121 -2.37 4.30 -12.44
C ASN A 121 -1.92 5.60 -13.08
N GLN A 122 -1.83 6.69 -12.31
CA GLN A 122 -1.26 7.96 -12.80
C GLN A 122 0.17 7.76 -13.31
N ALA A 123 0.97 6.92 -12.65
CA ALA A 123 2.32 6.59 -13.12
C ALA A 123 2.31 5.81 -14.45
N LEU A 124 1.43 4.82 -14.61
CA LEU A 124 1.30 4.06 -15.86
C LEU A 124 0.81 4.92 -17.03
N ASP A 125 -0.18 5.79 -16.78
CA ASP A 125 -0.68 6.72 -17.79
C ASP A 125 0.45 7.65 -18.27
N SER A 126 1.34 8.08 -17.36
CA SER A 126 2.53 8.87 -17.71
C SER A 126 3.57 8.14 -18.57
N LEU A 127 3.52 6.80 -18.62
CA LEU A 127 4.31 5.93 -19.49
C LEU A 127 3.62 5.64 -20.83
N GLY A 128 2.34 6.03 -20.99
CA GLY A 128 1.50 5.61 -22.10
C GLY A 128 1.05 4.15 -22.02
N GLU A 129 1.19 3.51 -20.85
CA GLU A 129 0.66 2.17 -20.60
C GLU A 129 -0.80 2.27 -20.11
N PRO A 130 -1.72 1.41 -20.57
CA PRO A 130 -3.12 1.48 -20.15
C PRO A 130 -3.27 1.13 -18.66
N ALA A 131 -3.47 2.15 -17.82
CA ALA A 131 -3.60 1.98 -16.37
C ALA A 131 -4.78 1.10 -15.92
N ILE A 132 -5.83 1.01 -16.76
CA ILE A 132 -7.12 0.38 -16.44
C ILE A 132 -7.19 -1.10 -16.87
N ALA A 133 -6.08 -1.72 -17.30
CA ALA A 133 -6.06 -3.11 -17.76
C ALA A 133 -6.22 -4.19 -16.65
N GLY A 134 -6.82 -3.85 -15.49
CA GLY A 134 -7.13 -4.82 -14.43
C GLY A 134 -5.91 -5.35 -13.67
N HIS A 135 -4.84 -4.55 -13.57
CA HIS A 135 -3.61 -4.97 -12.90
C HIS A 135 -3.73 -4.99 -11.38
N ALA A 136 -3.84 -6.19 -10.79
CA ALA A 136 -3.85 -6.40 -9.35
C ALA A 136 -2.43 -6.46 -8.75
N LYS A 137 -1.71 -5.33 -8.77
CA LYS A 137 -0.31 -5.23 -8.28
C LYS A 137 -0.17 -4.55 -6.91
N VAL A 138 -1.24 -3.92 -6.43
CA VAL A 138 -1.32 -3.36 -5.09
C VAL A 138 -1.95 -4.39 -4.17
N THR A 139 -1.34 -4.61 -3.01
CA THR A 139 -1.89 -5.46 -1.96
C THR A 139 -2.13 -4.64 -0.70
N THR A 140 -3.16 -4.97 0.07
CA THR A 140 -3.24 -4.54 1.47
C THR A 140 -3.48 -5.72 2.38
N PHE A 141 -3.21 -5.55 3.67
CA PHE A 141 -3.55 -6.55 4.68
C PHE A 141 -4.28 -5.95 5.87
N THR A 142 -5.01 -6.80 6.59
CA THR A 142 -5.59 -6.46 7.90
C THR A 142 -5.23 -7.54 8.91
N THR A 143 -4.96 -7.16 10.16
CA THR A 143 -4.77 -8.13 11.23
C THR A 143 -5.19 -7.60 12.60
N ASP A 144 -5.76 -8.48 13.42
CA ASP A 144 -6.02 -8.25 14.86
C ASP A 144 -5.09 -9.10 15.76
N GLY A 145 -4.09 -9.76 15.15
CA GLY A 145 -3.21 -10.72 15.81
C GLY A 145 -3.76 -12.16 15.86
N THR A 146 -5.05 -12.37 15.62
CA THR A 146 -5.67 -13.69 15.47
C THR A 146 -5.89 -14.02 14.00
N ASN A 147 -6.41 -13.09 13.23
CA ASN A 147 -6.68 -13.22 11.80
C ASN A 147 -5.68 -12.37 11.02
N LEU A 148 -5.26 -12.87 9.86
CA LEU A 148 -4.53 -12.13 8.84
C LEU A 148 -5.28 -12.25 7.53
N ASN A 149 -5.77 -11.13 6.99
CA ASN A 149 -6.42 -11.09 5.68
C ASN A 149 -5.55 -10.33 4.69
N LEU A 150 -5.45 -10.83 3.46
CA LEU A 150 -4.76 -10.21 2.35
C LEU A 150 -5.75 -9.87 1.24
N PHE A 151 -5.61 -8.69 0.66
CA PHE A 151 -6.48 -8.17 -0.40
C PHE A 151 -5.66 -7.66 -1.58
N ALA A 152 -6.08 -8.02 -2.79
CA ALA A 152 -5.59 -7.45 -4.03
C ALA A 152 -6.45 -6.26 -4.42
N HIS A 153 -5.83 -5.25 -5.03
CA HIS A 153 -6.52 -4.05 -5.48
C HIS A 153 -6.24 -3.77 -6.95
N TYR A 154 -7.30 -3.40 -7.66
CA TYR A 154 -7.23 -2.98 -9.06
C TYR A 154 -8.31 -1.94 -9.36
N ALA A 155 -8.14 -1.24 -10.47
CA ALA A 155 -9.15 -0.36 -11.02
C ALA A 155 -9.69 -0.93 -12.33
N ALA A 156 -10.97 -0.70 -12.60
CA ALA A 156 -11.65 -1.11 -13.82
C ALA A 156 -12.65 -0.02 -14.24
N PRO A 157 -13.00 0.07 -15.54
CA PRO A 157 -14.01 0.99 -15.99
C PRO A 157 -15.39 0.48 -15.55
N SER A 158 -16.25 1.41 -15.15
CA SER A 158 -17.65 1.20 -14.85
C SER A 158 -18.51 1.29 -16.12
N GLU A 159 -19.75 0.81 -16.06
CA GLU A 159 -20.74 0.91 -17.15
C GLU A 159 -21.02 2.36 -17.59
N ASP A 160 -20.89 3.32 -16.67
CA ASP A 160 -21.04 4.76 -16.91
C ASP A 160 -19.73 5.45 -17.34
N GLY A 161 -18.65 4.69 -17.56
CA GLY A 161 -17.34 5.20 -17.96
C GLY A 161 -16.47 5.75 -16.82
N THR A 162 -16.97 5.73 -15.57
CA THR A 162 -16.17 6.14 -14.40
C THR A 162 -15.17 5.07 -13.98
N THR A 163 -14.10 5.45 -13.26
CA THR A 163 -13.14 4.46 -12.72
C THR A 163 -13.66 3.90 -11.40
N LYS A 164 -13.84 2.58 -11.31
CA LYS A 164 -14.17 1.88 -10.07
C LYS A 164 -12.94 1.18 -9.50
N TYR A 165 -12.76 1.31 -8.19
CA TYR A 165 -11.71 0.64 -7.44
C TYR A 165 -12.26 -0.60 -6.74
N HIS A 166 -11.54 -1.70 -6.86
CA HIS A 166 -11.98 -3.01 -6.40
C HIS A 166 -10.99 -3.58 -5.38
N GLN A 167 -11.53 -4.07 -4.25
CA GLN A 167 -10.81 -4.87 -3.26
C GLN A 167 -11.24 -6.33 -3.41
N TYR A 168 -10.30 -7.22 -3.72
CA TYR A 168 -10.55 -8.66 -3.84
C TYR A 168 -9.82 -9.44 -2.74
N PRO A 169 -10.50 -10.29 -1.95
CA PRO A 169 -9.85 -11.11 -0.93
C PRO A 169 -8.98 -12.19 -1.58
N ILE A 170 -7.68 -12.19 -1.28
CA ILE A 170 -6.73 -13.20 -1.76
C ILE A 170 -6.69 -14.38 -0.79
N ASN A 171 -6.61 -14.09 0.51
CA ASN A 171 -6.52 -15.12 1.54
C ASN A 171 -6.93 -14.59 2.92
N SER A 172 -7.33 -15.51 3.81
CA SER A 172 -7.53 -15.28 5.24
C SER A 172 -6.93 -16.45 6.02
N THR A 173 -6.10 -16.15 7.03
CA THR A 173 -5.44 -17.17 7.86
C THR A 173 -5.67 -16.87 9.34
N ILE A 174 -6.04 -17.90 10.11
CA ILE A 174 -6.12 -17.82 11.57
C ILE A 174 -4.74 -18.14 12.15
N LEU A 175 -3.99 -17.11 12.54
CA LEU A 175 -2.61 -17.19 13.02
C LEU A 175 -2.47 -17.98 14.32
N THR A 176 -3.53 -18.10 15.11
CA THR A 176 -3.52 -18.76 16.43
C THR A 176 -4.07 -20.20 16.39
N ASN A 177 -4.53 -20.69 15.24
CA ASN A 177 -5.14 -22.02 15.14
C ASN A 177 -4.09 -23.14 15.26
N SER A 178 -2.96 -23.00 14.57
CA SER A 178 -1.84 -23.96 14.64
C SER A 178 -0.51 -23.31 14.29
N LEU A 179 0.61 -23.97 14.62
CA LEU A 179 1.94 -23.54 14.18
C LEU A 179 2.05 -23.52 12.64
N GLN A 180 1.36 -24.42 11.96
CA GLN A 180 1.34 -24.48 10.49
C GLN A 180 0.64 -23.25 9.91
N ASP A 181 -0.54 -22.90 10.44
CA ASP A 181 -1.29 -21.72 10.00
C ASP A 181 -0.52 -20.44 10.27
N PHE A 182 0.12 -20.35 11.45
CA PHE A 182 1.01 -19.24 11.76
C PHE A 182 2.13 -19.09 10.71
N LYS A 183 2.87 -20.18 10.43
CA LYS A 183 3.94 -20.18 9.42
C LYS A 183 3.43 -19.83 8.03
N GLN A 184 2.24 -20.30 7.67
CA GLN A 184 1.61 -20.01 6.39
C GLN A 184 1.27 -18.52 6.26
N GLY A 185 0.53 -17.95 7.22
CA GLY A 185 0.15 -16.53 7.20
C GLY A 185 1.38 -15.62 7.20
N TYR A 186 2.37 -15.96 8.03
CA TYR A 186 3.66 -15.28 8.07
C TYR A 186 4.37 -15.26 6.72
N ARG A 187 4.49 -16.42 6.06
CA ARG A 187 5.12 -16.54 4.75
C ARG A 187 4.36 -15.74 3.69
N GLN A 188 3.03 -15.81 3.69
CA GLN A 188 2.21 -15.09 2.72
C GLN A 188 2.37 -13.58 2.83
N LEU A 189 2.35 -13.02 4.05
CA LEU A 189 2.57 -11.58 4.24
C LEU A 189 3.94 -11.15 3.72
N ARG A 190 4.99 -11.92 4.05
CA ARG A 190 6.36 -11.59 3.62
C ARG A 190 6.56 -11.74 2.11
N ASN A 191 5.89 -12.71 1.48
CA ASN A 191 5.88 -12.81 0.03
C ASN A 191 5.17 -11.60 -0.60
N ALA A 192 4.06 -11.13 0.00
CA ALA A 192 3.40 -9.91 -0.46
C ALA A 192 4.31 -8.68 -0.33
N GLN A 193 5.10 -8.58 0.74
CA GLN A 193 6.13 -7.53 0.88
C GLN A 193 7.17 -7.60 -0.22
N ASP A 194 7.67 -8.80 -0.53
CA ASP A 194 8.67 -8.99 -1.57
C ASP A 194 8.12 -8.63 -2.96
N CYS A 195 6.91 -9.09 -3.30
CA CYS A 195 6.25 -8.70 -4.55
C CYS A 195 6.03 -7.19 -4.63
N ALA A 196 5.53 -6.55 -3.57
CA ALA A 196 5.31 -5.11 -3.54
C ALA A 196 6.60 -4.32 -3.71
N ARG A 197 7.70 -4.81 -3.12
CA ARG A 197 9.03 -4.23 -3.30
C ARG A 197 9.48 -4.36 -4.75
N GLU A 198 9.41 -5.54 -5.34
CA GLU A 198 9.78 -5.78 -6.74
C GLU A 198 8.99 -4.88 -7.71
N GLU A 199 7.67 -4.76 -7.54
CA GLU A 199 6.83 -3.89 -8.37
C GLU A 199 7.18 -2.41 -8.19
N SER A 200 7.52 -1.97 -6.96
CA SER A 200 7.97 -0.59 -6.71
C SER A 200 9.26 -0.27 -7.46
N TYR A 201 10.24 -1.19 -7.40
CA TYR A 201 11.51 -1.07 -8.12
C TYR A 201 11.30 -1.05 -9.63
N LYS A 202 10.51 -1.99 -10.16
CA LYS A 202 10.20 -2.09 -11.58
C LYS A 202 9.54 -0.81 -12.11
N LEU A 203 8.49 -0.32 -11.44
CA LEU A 203 7.79 0.89 -11.85
C LEU A 203 8.70 2.12 -11.83
N ARG A 204 9.53 2.27 -10.77
CA ARG A 204 10.54 3.34 -10.69
C ARG A 204 11.48 3.30 -11.89
N ASP A 205 12.00 2.12 -12.23
CA ASP A 205 12.98 1.98 -13.30
C ASP A 205 12.36 2.29 -14.66
N GLN A 206 11.15 1.81 -14.94
CA GLN A 206 10.38 2.16 -16.15
C GLN A 206 10.17 3.68 -16.27
N LEU A 207 9.75 4.34 -15.19
CA LEU A 207 9.56 5.80 -15.16
C LEU A 207 10.85 6.57 -15.44
N LYS A 208 11.97 6.13 -14.86
CA LYS A 208 13.28 6.77 -15.07
C LYS A 208 13.79 6.57 -16.48
N GLU A 209 13.61 5.39 -17.05
CA GLU A 209 13.99 5.11 -18.44
C GLU A 209 13.16 5.93 -19.42
N HIS A 210 11.84 5.96 -19.23
CA HIS A 210 10.93 6.78 -20.04
C HIS A 210 11.27 8.27 -19.96
N TRP A 211 11.59 8.79 -18.77
CA TRP A 211 12.04 10.18 -18.59
C TRP A 211 13.35 10.49 -19.32
N LYS A 212 14.31 9.56 -19.29
CA LYS A 212 15.58 9.72 -20.01
C LYS A 212 15.39 9.73 -21.53
N ALA A 213 14.49 8.90 -22.05
CA ALA A 213 14.23 8.82 -23.48
C ALA A 213 13.51 10.07 -24.05
N ARG A 214 12.84 10.86 -23.20
CA ARG A 214 12.18 12.12 -23.57
C ARG A 214 13.09 13.35 -23.50
N LYS A 215 14.30 13.21 -22.96
CA LYS A 215 15.32 14.26 -22.91
C LYS A 215 16.28 14.12 -24.08
#